data_AF-A0A2N5FGW0-F1
#
_entry.id   AF-A0A2N5FGW0-F1
#
_cell.length_a   1.000
_cell.length_b   1.000
_cell.length_c   1.000
_cell.angle_alpha   90.00
_cell.angle_beta   90.00
_cell.angle_gamma   90.00
#
_symmetry.space_group_name_H-M   'P 1'
#
loop_
_entity.id
_entity.type
_entity.pdbx_description
1 polymer ?
#
loop_
_entity_poly.entity_id
_entity_poly.type
_entity_poly.pdbx_seq_one_letter_code
_entity_poly.pdbx_strand_id
1 'polypeptide(L)'
;MYQQYWRKEIIKEDKDVVYIPNNDYSVEIKTSSNPNNVYGNRSYGQENSDNNSGKSKSGYYITVNLEKFDVENPSKKPMIKKIRFGWIDHTDWKAQVSQTGQAAPISKEARDNKLLLIYEKKK
;
A
#
# COMPACT_ATOMS: atom_id res chain seq x y z
N MET A 1 -8.05 17.56 17.66
CA MET A 1 -6.76 18.07 18.15
C MET A 1 -5.68 16.97 18.04
N TYR A 2 -5.43 16.43 16.84
CA TYR A 2 -4.45 15.35 16.57
C TYR A 2 -3.37 15.74 15.55
N GLN A 3 -3.45 16.97 15.00
CA GLN A 3 -2.55 17.47 13.95
C GLN A 3 -1.11 17.68 14.41
N GLN A 4 -0.83 17.67 15.72
CA GLN A 4 0.53 17.89 16.23
C GLN A 4 1.43 16.65 16.18
N TYR A 5 0.85 15.46 16.05
CA TYR A 5 1.61 14.20 16.00
C TYR A 5 1.60 13.54 14.62
N TRP A 6 0.71 13.98 13.73
CA TRP A 6 0.53 13.39 12.42
C TRP A 6 0.60 14.46 11.35
N ARG A 7 1.32 14.17 10.27
CA ARG A 7 1.39 15.05 9.09
C ARG A 7 1.32 14.24 7.81
N LYS A 8 1.07 14.93 6.71
CA LYS A 8 1.26 14.39 5.35
C LYS A 8 2.75 14.29 4.99
N GLU A 9 3.04 13.52 3.96
CA GLU A 9 4.34 13.50 3.27
C GLU A 9 4.82 14.92 2.91
N ILE A 10 6.12 15.17 3.11
CA ILE A 10 6.82 16.40 2.74
C ILE A 10 8.06 16.07 1.89
N ILE A 11 8.80 15.02 2.25
CA ILE A 11 9.98 14.54 1.50
C ILE A 11 9.76 13.12 0.97
N LYS A 12 10.55 12.72 -0.04
CA LYS A 12 10.39 11.43 -0.76
C LYS A 12 10.50 10.20 0.15
N GLU A 13 11.15 10.32 1.29
CA GLU A 13 11.37 9.26 2.27
C GLU A 13 10.19 9.05 3.22
N ASP A 14 9.30 10.06 3.32
CA ASP A 14 8.15 10.03 4.21
C ASP A 14 7.10 9.04 3.71
N LYS A 15 6.50 8.27 4.62
CA LYS A 15 5.24 7.57 4.30
C LYS A 15 4.10 8.57 4.07
N ASP A 16 3.00 8.09 3.49
CA ASP A 16 1.84 8.93 3.18
C ASP A 16 1.23 9.62 4.41
N VAL A 17 1.22 8.93 5.56
CA VAL A 17 0.79 9.45 6.87
C VAL A 17 1.95 9.31 7.85
N VAL A 18 2.59 10.42 8.19
CA VAL A 18 3.80 10.43 9.03
C VAL A 18 3.45 10.62 10.50
N TYR A 19 3.94 9.73 11.35
CA TYR A 19 3.93 9.91 12.80
C TYR A 19 5.18 10.69 13.23
N ILE A 20 5.01 11.95 13.60
CA ILE A 20 6.10 12.89 13.93
C ILE A 20 6.98 12.38 15.10
N PRO A 21 6.43 11.81 16.20
CA PRO A 21 7.25 11.37 17.31
C PRO A 21 8.13 10.15 17.01
N ASN A 22 7.72 9.26 16.11
CA ASN A 22 8.50 8.10 15.70
C ASN A 22 8.09 7.59 14.31
N ASN A 23 9.01 7.69 13.35
CA ASN A 23 8.73 7.34 11.96
C ASN A 23 8.41 5.85 11.74
N ASP A 24 8.74 4.95 12.67
CA ASP A 24 8.42 3.52 12.57
C ASP A 24 6.91 3.24 12.60
N TYR A 25 6.12 4.17 13.15
CA TYR A 25 4.65 4.12 13.16
C TYR A 25 4.01 4.91 12.03
N SER A 26 4.80 5.48 11.12
CA SER A 26 4.29 6.09 9.90
C SER A 26 3.70 5.04 8.96
N VAL A 27 2.68 5.43 8.19
CA VAL A 27 1.81 4.50 7.46
C VAL A 27 1.76 4.85 5.98
N GLU A 28 1.94 3.84 5.14
CA GLU A 28 1.74 3.93 3.68
C GLU A 28 0.32 3.52 3.31
N ILE A 29 -0.26 4.12 2.27
CA ILE A 29 -1.57 3.78 1.73
C ILE A 29 -1.40 3.14 0.35
N LYS A 30 -1.96 1.95 0.16
CA LYS A 30 -2.02 1.28 -1.16
C LYS A 30 -3.44 0.96 -1.55
N THR A 31 -3.84 1.41 -2.74
CA THR A 31 -5.17 1.17 -3.29
C THR A 31 -5.10 0.17 -4.45
N SER A 32 -6.16 -0.62 -4.64
CA SER A 32 -6.27 -1.52 -5.78
C SER A 32 -7.71 -1.82 -6.16
N SER A 33 -8.01 -1.89 -7.45
CA SER A 33 -9.30 -2.40 -7.91
C SER A 33 -9.38 -3.93 -7.95
N ASN A 34 -8.26 -4.64 -7.66
CA ASN A 34 -8.29 -6.07 -7.42
C ASN A 34 -9.12 -6.33 -6.14
N PRO A 35 -10.00 -7.34 -6.10
CA PRO A 35 -10.86 -7.58 -4.94
C PRO A 35 -10.11 -7.97 -3.66
N ASN A 36 -8.89 -8.50 -3.76
CA ASN A 36 -8.20 -9.10 -2.61
C ASN A 36 -6.71 -8.77 -2.51
N ASN A 37 -6.04 -8.45 -3.61
CA ASN A 37 -4.61 -8.15 -3.62
C ASN A 37 -4.32 -6.65 -3.64
N VAL A 38 -3.12 -6.27 -3.23
CA VAL A 38 -2.56 -4.92 -3.41
C VAL A 38 -1.18 -5.01 -4.03
N TYR A 39 -0.76 -3.90 -4.63
CA TYR A 39 0.43 -3.84 -5.45
C TYR A 39 1.26 -2.62 -5.05
N GLY A 40 2.57 -2.83 -4.93
CA GLY A 40 3.57 -1.78 -4.85
C GLY A 40 4.08 -1.45 -6.25
N ASN A 41 4.87 -0.39 -6.35
CA ASN A 41 5.58 -0.07 -7.58
C ASN A 41 6.58 -1.18 -7.92
N ARG A 42 6.94 -1.36 -9.19
CA ARG A 42 7.94 -2.35 -9.63
C ARG A 42 9.21 -2.37 -8.77
N SER A 43 9.70 -1.20 -8.36
CA SER A 43 10.90 -1.05 -7.52
C SER A 43 10.78 -1.76 -6.17
N TYR A 44 9.57 -2.02 -5.67
CA TYR A 44 9.34 -2.67 -4.38
C TYR A 44 9.83 -4.11 -4.33
N GLY A 45 9.87 -4.83 -5.45
CA GLY A 45 10.39 -6.20 -5.49
C GLY A 45 11.88 -6.29 -5.81
N GLN A 46 12.59 -5.18 -5.98
CA GLN A 46 14.01 -5.17 -6.33
C GLN A 46 14.85 -4.78 -5.11
N GLU A 47 15.55 -5.75 -4.50
CA GLU A 47 16.34 -5.54 -3.27
C GLU A 47 17.62 -4.72 -3.51
N ASN A 48 18.25 -4.84 -4.69
CA ASN A 48 19.58 -4.28 -4.98
C ASN A 48 19.62 -3.35 -6.21
N SER A 49 18.71 -2.40 -6.32
CA SER A 49 18.92 -1.31 -7.29
C SER A 49 19.55 -0.10 -6.60
N ASP A 50 20.54 0.53 -7.25
CA ASP A 50 21.06 1.87 -6.90
C ASP A 50 19.94 2.93 -6.79
N ASN A 51 18.72 2.58 -7.22
CA ASN A 51 17.47 3.32 -7.12
C ASN A 51 16.64 3.02 -5.87
N ASN A 52 17.21 2.40 -4.82
CA ASN A 52 16.57 2.27 -3.48
C ASN A 52 16.45 3.62 -2.74
N SER A 53 16.45 4.75 -3.46
CA SER A 53 16.21 6.07 -2.90
C SER A 53 14.71 6.31 -2.70
N GLY A 54 14.31 6.73 -1.51
CA GLY A 54 12.93 7.08 -1.16
C GLY A 54 12.39 6.27 0.03
N LYS A 55 11.06 6.19 0.13
CA LYS A 55 10.35 5.54 1.25
C LYS A 55 10.84 4.11 1.49
N SER A 56 11.03 3.75 2.77
CA SER A 56 11.20 2.35 3.15
C SER A 56 10.05 1.50 2.60
N LYS A 57 10.35 0.28 2.16
CA LYS A 57 9.34 -0.67 1.64
C LYS A 57 8.82 -1.61 2.73
N SER A 58 9.46 -1.60 3.89
CA SER A 58 8.94 -2.19 5.12
C SER A 58 8.16 -1.14 5.92
N GLY A 59 7.18 -1.56 6.72
CA GLY A 59 6.46 -0.69 7.63
C GLY A 59 4.98 -1.00 7.73
N TYR A 60 4.21 -0.09 8.33
CA TYR A 60 2.76 -0.18 8.39
C TYR A 60 2.10 0.26 7.08
N TYR A 61 1.09 -0.50 6.67
CA TYR A 61 0.30 -0.24 5.46
C TYR A 61 -1.19 -0.23 5.78
N ILE A 62 -1.91 0.75 5.24
CA ILE A 62 -3.35 0.69 5.01
C ILE A 62 -3.57 0.27 3.56
N THR A 63 -4.24 -0.85 3.38
CA THR A 63 -4.60 -1.38 2.06
C THR A 63 -6.09 -1.16 1.81
N VAL A 64 -6.44 -0.61 0.66
CA VAL A 64 -7.83 -0.32 0.28
C VAL A 64 -8.14 -0.97 -1.06
N ASN A 65 -9.02 -1.97 -1.05
CA ASN A 65 -9.57 -2.54 -2.27
C ASN A 65 -10.89 -1.85 -2.61
N LEU A 66 -11.04 -1.39 -3.85
CA LEU A 66 -12.24 -0.69 -4.33
C LEU A 66 -12.76 -1.30 -5.63
N GLU A 67 -13.94 -0.88 -6.05
CA GLU A 67 -14.44 -1.15 -7.41
C GLU A 67 -13.54 -0.47 -8.47
N LYS A 68 -13.62 -0.95 -9.70
CA LYS A 68 -12.98 -0.25 -10.82
C LYS A 68 -13.71 1.08 -11.03
N PHE A 69 -12.95 2.13 -11.35
CA PHE A 69 -13.56 3.35 -11.83
C PHE A 69 -14.28 3.07 -13.15
N ASP A 70 -15.49 3.57 -13.25
CA ASP A 70 -16.29 3.48 -14.46
C ASP A 70 -15.88 4.62 -15.40
N VAL A 71 -15.12 4.30 -16.44
CA VAL A 71 -14.60 5.30 -17.39
C VAL A 71 -15.71 5.88 -18.27
N GLU A 72 -16.77 5.11 -18.51
CA GLU A 72 -17.95 5.54 -19.28
C GLU A 72 -18.90 6.38 -18.41
N ASN A 73 -18.84 6.21 -17.09
CA ASN A 73 -19.59 7.04 -16.14
C ASN A 73 -18.72 7.59 -15.00
N PRO A 74 -17.94 8.66 -15.26
CA PRO A 74 -17.05 9.27 -14.27
C PRO A 74 -17.77 9.80 -13.02
N SER A 75 -19.08 10.07 -13.09
CA SER A 75 -19.87 10.51 -11.94
C SER A 75 -20.12 9.39 -10.92
N LYS A 76 -20.04 8.12 -11.35
CA LYS A 76 -20.21 6.96 -10.49
C LYS A 76 -18.94 6.73 -9.67
N LYS A 77 -19.01 7.04 -8.37
CA LYS A 77 -17.91 6.80 -7.44
C LYS A 77 -17.76 5.30 -7.16
N PRO A 78 -16.56 4.71 -7.29
CA PRO A 78 -16.35 3.31 -6.94
C PRO A 78 -16.53 3.09 -5.44
N MET A 79 -17.15 1.97 -5.06
CA MET A 79 -17.29 1.64 -3.65
C MET A 79 -16.03 0.95 -3.10
N ILE A 80 -15.74 1.20 -1.82
CA ILE A 80 -14.73 0.44 -1.08
C ILE A 80 -15.27 -0.97 -0.83
N LYS A 81 -14.46 -1.98 -1.16
CA LYS A 81 -14.73 -3.40 -0.94
C LYS A 81 -14.11 -3.91 0.34
N LYS A 82 -12.84 -3.54 0.60
CA LYS A 82 -12.07 -4.07 1.72
C LYS A 82 -11.04 -3.05 2.21
N ILE A 83 -10.88 -2.92 3.52
CA ILE A 83 -9.78 -2.18 4.14
C ILE A 83 -9.05 -3.11 5.09
N ARG A 84 -7.72 -3.17 4.98
CA ARG A 84 -6.87 -3.89 5.95
C ARG A 84 -5.71 -3.04 6.40
N PHE A 85 -5.18 -3.35 7.58
CA PHE A 85 -4.02 -2.69 8.16
C PHE A 85 -3.03 -3.70 8.72
N GLY A 86 -1.74 -3.45 8.55
CA GLY A 86 -0.72 -4.29 9.15
C GLY A 86 0.68 -3.97 8.67
N TRP A 87 1.64 -4.75 9.16
CA TRP A 87 3.04 -4.63 8.80
C TRP A 87 3.33 -5.45 7.53
N ILE A 88 4.06 -4.86 6.58
CA ILE A 88 4.56 -5.56 5.40
C ILE A 88 6.08 -5.38 5.39
N ASP A 89 6.80 -6.48 5.17
CA ASP A 89 8.25 -6.47 5.00
C ASP A 89 8.61 -6.27 3.52
N HIS A 90 9.79 -5.71 3.24
CA HIS A 90 10.29 -5.57 1.87
C HIS A 90 10.25 -6.92 1.12
N THR A 91 10.61 -8.02 1.79
CA THR A 91 10.62 -9.38 1.23
C THR A 91 9.23 -9.93 0.89
N ASP A 92 8.16 -9.32 1.41
CA ASP A 92 6.79 -9.71 1.06
C ASP A 92 6.41 -9.25 -0.35
N TRP A 93 7.09 -8.23 -0.88
CA TRP A 93 6.87 -7.72 -2.23
C TRP A 93 7.54 -8.62 -3.26
N LYS A 94 6.74 -9.23 -4.13
CA LYS A 94 7.25 -10.14 -5.14
C LYS A 94 7.85 -9.37 -6.32
N ALA A 95 9.15 -9.56 -6.53
CA ALA A 95 9.84 -9.16 -7.74
C ALA A 95 9.15 -9.78 -8.97
N GLN A 96 8.92 -8.97 -10.00
CA GLN A 96 8.54 -9.53 -11.30
C GLN A 96 9.77 -10.04 -12.03
N VAL A 97 9.70 -11.28 -12.50
CA VAL A 97 10.74 -11.92 -13.34
C VAL A 97 10.85 -11.25 -14.71
N SER A 98 9.74 -10.71 -15.24
CA SER A 98 9.71 -9.99 -16.52
C SER A 98 10.09 -8.51 -16.38
N GLN A 99 10.87 -7.99 -17.33
CA GLN A 99 11.25 -6.57 -17.42
C GLN A 99 10.08 -5.61 -17.71
N THR A 100 8.93 -6.11 -18.20
CA THR A 100 7.83 -5.26 -18.69
C THR A 100 6.71 -4.97 -17.67
N GLY A 101 6.66 -5.70 -16.56
CA GLY A 101 5.61 -5.51 -15.57
C GLY A 101 5.84 -4.30 -14.66
N GLN A 102 4.78 -3.56 -14.37
CA GLN A 102 4.83 -2.30 -13.60
C GLN A 102 4.53 -2.47 -12.10
N ALA A 103 4.08 -3.65 -11.66
CA ALA A 103 3.46 -3.84 -10.36
C ALA A 103 4.09 -5.02 -9.58
N ALA A 104 4.47 -4.78 -8.33
CA ALA A 104 4.94 -5.81 -7.41
C ALA A 104 3.79 -6.22 -6.47
N PRO A 105 3.17 -7.41 -6.62
CA PRO A 105 2.15 -7.87 -5.68
C PRO A 105 2.79 -8.31 -4.35
N ILE A 106 2.04 -8.21 -3.26
CA ILE A 106 2.43 -8.89 -2.01
C ILE A 106 2.28 -10.40 -2.13
N SER A 107 3.04 -11.14 -1.31
CA SER A 107 2.93 -12.58 -1.17
C SER A 107 1.56 -13.00 -0.64
N LYS A 108 1.16 -14.24 -0.94
CA LYS A 108 -0.12 -14.79 -0.43
C LYS A 108 -0.10 -14.84 1.10
N GLU A 109 1.03 -15.22 1.66
CA GLU A 109 1.25 -15.30 3.10
C GLU A 109 1.09 -13.93 3.77
N ALA A 110 1.76 -12.89 3.28
CA ALA A 110 1.60 -11.54 3.81
C ALA A 110 0.15 -11.05 3.70
N ARG A 111 -0.48 -11.28 2.54
CA ARG A 111 -1.88 -10.89 2.27
C ARG A 111 -2.88 -11.52 3.25
N ASP A 112 -2.68 -12.80 3.59
CA ASP A 112 -3.62 -13.58 4.40
C ASP A 112 -3.32 -13.50 5.90
N ASN A 113 -2.06 -13.27 6.29
CA ASN A 113 -1.62 -13.43 7.69
C ASN A 113 -1.07 -12.15 8.33
N LYS A 114 -0.60 -11.17 7.56
CA LYS A 114 0.03 -9.95 8.12
C LYS A 114 -0.91 -8.72 8.13
N LEU A 115 -2.06 -8.81 7.47
CA LEU A 115 -3.00 -7.69 7.31
C LEU A 115 -4.32 -7.96 8.03
N LEU A 116 -4.58 -7.22 9.11
CA LEU A 116 -5.83 -7.27 9.86
C LEU A 116 -6.97 -6.67 9.03
N LEU A 117 -8.08 -7.40 8.92
CA LEU A 117 -9.30 -6.90 8.29
C LEU A 117 -9.97 -5.84 9.18
N ILE A 118 -10.07 -4.61 8.66
CA ILE A 118 -10.78 -3.50 9.32
C ILE A 118 -12.20 -3.37 8.79
N TYR A 119 -12.38 -3.56 7.48
CA TYR A 119 -13.67 -3.40 6.81
C TYR A 119 -13.78 -4.38 5.65
N GLU A 120 -14.98 -4.95 5.48
CA GLU A 120 -15.38 -5.68 4.29
C GLU A 120 -16.83 -5.33 3.95
N LYS A 121 -17.08 -4.97 2.68
CA LYS A 121 -18.43 -4.74 2.18
C LYS A 121 -19.20 -6.06 2.27
N LYS A 122 -20.26 -6.08 3.08
CA LYS A 122 -21.19 -7.22 3.13
C LYS A 122 -21.86 -7.39 1.76
N LYS A 123 -22.09 -8.64 1.38
CA LYS A 123 -22.81 -8.99 0.16
C LYS A 123 -24.27 -8.57 0.25
#